data_AF-A0A3B8X1U2-F1
#
_entry.id   AF-A0A3B8X1U2-F1
#
_cell.length_a   1.000
_cell.length_b   1.000
_cell.length_c   1.000
_cell.angle_alpha   90.00
_cell.angle_beta   90.00
_cell.angle_gamma   90.00
#
_symmetry.space_group_name_H-M   'P 1'
#
loop_
_entity.id
_entity.type
_entity.pdbx_description
1 polymer ?
#
loop_
_entity_poly.entity_id
_entity_poly.type
_entity_poly.pdbx_seq_one_letter_code
_entity_poly.pdbx_strand_id
1 'polypeptide(L)'
;MIRGQKIAFRLLFFLYIAGVLYLCFGHFDNTPSVPLTLWGIPTDKLVHFAMFFPFPILAFLAFDTFTHTVRETLLFVGVTLLVGILIAVGTEMGQANLTDYRSGDPLDLVADTIGLSVSSFITAVWDIRKQKK
;
A
#
# COMPACT_ATOMS: atom_id res chain seq x y z
N MET A 1 14.17 -2.09 18.11
CA MET A 1 14.69 -1.02 17.21
C MET A 1 15.23 0.15 18.01
N ILE A 2 16.34 0.78 17.58
CA ILE A 2 16.88 2.01 18.20
C ILE A 2 15.97 3.19 17.85
N ARG A 3 15.81 4.17 18.76
CA ARG A 3 14.89 5.32 18.60
C ARG A 3 15.01 6.04 17.25
N GLY A 4 16.23 6.22 16.73
CA GLY A 4 16.48 6.85 15.44
C GLY A 4 15.90 6.06 14.24
N GLN A 5 15.95 4.73 14.29
CA GLN A 5 15.37 3.88 13.23
C GLN A 5 13.85 4.00 13.17
N LYS A 6 13.18 4.15 14.31
CA LYS A 6 11.72 4.34 14.35
C LYS A 6 11.29 5.64 13.67
N ILE A 7 12.03 6.72 13.92
CA ILE A 7 11.76 8.02 13.29
C ILE A 7 11.96 7.92 11.78
N ALA A 8 13.04 7.28 11.33
CA ALA A 8 13.30 7.08 9.91
C ALA A 8 12.18 6.31 9.21
N PHE A 9 11.69 5.20 9.78
CA PHE A 9 10.58 4.44 9.19
C PHE A 9 9.26 5.21 9.17
N ARG A 10 8.97 6.02 10.19
CA ARG A 10 7.78 6.91 10.17
C ARG A 10 7.88 7.96 9.08
N LEU A 11 9.04 8.62 8.95
CA LEU A 11 9.27 9.60 7.89
C LEU A 11 9.13 8.92 6.52
N LEU A 12 9.73 7.75 6.34
CA LEU A 12 9.60 6.97 5.12
C LEU A 12 8.15 6.60 4.82
N PHE A 13 7.37 6.20 5.83
CA PHE A 13 5.95 5.88 5.68
C PHE A 13 5.15 7.09 5.22
N PHE A 14 5.31 8.26 5.84
CA PHE A 14 4.60 9.46 5.43
C PHE A 14 5.03 9.97 4.04
N LEU A 15 6.33 9.91 3.73
CA LEU A 15 6.83 10.22 2.38
C LEU A 15 6.27 9.25 1.34
N TYR A 16 6.16 7.97 1.68
CA TYR A 16 5.53 6.96 0.84
C TYR A 16 4.05 7.27 0.59
N ILE A 17 3.26 7.61 1.62
CA ILE A 17 1.86 8.00 1.46
C ILE A 17 1.74 9.24 0.56
N ALA A 18 2.59 10.25 0.75
CA ALA A 18 2.63 11.42 -0.12
C ALA A 18 2.95 11.04 -1.57
N GLY A 19 3.88 10.09 -1.77
CA GLY A 19 4.20 9.54 -3.09
C GLY A 19 3.02 8.80 -3.73
N VAL A 20 2.30 7.98 -2.98
CA VAL A 20 1.09 7.29 -3.47
C VAL A 20 0.03 8.31 -3.90
N LEU A 21 -0.25 9.31 -3.06
CA LEU A 21 -1.20 10.37 -3.41
C LEU A 21 -0.76 11.14 -4.66
N TYR A 22 0.52 11.49 -4.76
CA TYR A 22 1.07 12.14 -5.95
C TYR A 22 0.92 11.28 -7.21
N LEU A 23 1.09 9.96 -7.11
CA LEU A 23 0.92 9.05 -8.24
C LEU A 23 -0.55 8.85 -8.63
N CYS A 24 -1.46 8.79 -7.65
CA CYS A 24 -2.91 8.69 -7.90
C CYS A 24 -3.46 9.98 -8.56
N PHE A 25 -3.11 11.14 -8.03
CA PHE A 25 -3.63 12.45 -8.46
C PHE A 25 -2.69 13.21 -9.40
N GLY A 26 -1.58 12.61 -9.81
CA GLY A 26 -0.64 13.21 -10.73
C GLY A 26 -1.13 13.14 -12.18
N HIS A 27 -0.85 14.19 -12.94
CA HIS A 27 -1.13 14.30 -14.36
C HIS A 27 0.18 14.17 -15.14
N PHE A 28 0.27 13.18 -16.05
CA PHE A 28 1.53 12.70 -16.62
C PHE A 28 1.56 12.74 -18.16
N ASP A 29 0.97 13.77 -18.76
CA ASP A 29 0.77 13.92 -20.22
C ASP A 29 2.04 13.90 -21.08
N ASN A 30 3.21 14.14 -20.50
CA ASN A 30 4.49 14.19 -21.20
C ASN A 30 5.42 13.00 -20.87
N THR A 31 4.88 11.90 -20.36
CA THR A 31 5.69 10.72 -20.02
C THR A 31 5.93 9.82 -21.23
N PRO A 32 7.12 9.18 -21.34
CA PRO A 32 7.40 8.23 -22.41
C PRO A 32 6.35 7.11 -22.43
N SER A 33 5.92 6.71 -23.63
CA SER A 33 4.95 5.63 -23.79
C SER A 33 5.48 4.33 -23.17
N VAL A 34 4.88 3.92 -22.04
CA VAL A 34 5.11 2.61 -21.42
C VAL A 34 4.28 1.56 -22.16
N PRO A 35 4.71 0.28 -22.22
CA PRO A 35 3.89 -0.79 -22.77
C PRO A 35 2.53 -0.80 -22.08
N LEU A 36 1.44 -0.82 -22.85
CA LEU A 36 0.08 -0.84 -22.31
C LEU A 36 -0.20 -2.10 -21.47
N THR A 37 0.51 -3.18 -21.76
CA THR A 37 0.39 -4.46 -21.05
C THR A 37 1.76 -5.07 -20.79
N LEU A 38 1.95 -5.67 -19.61
CA LEU A 38 3.07 -6.52 -19.27
C LEU A 38 2.53 -7.92 -18.93
N TRP A 39 3.02 -8.96 -19.60
CA TRP A 39 2.54 -10.34 -19.42
C TRP A 39 1.02 -10.51 -19.57
N GLY A 40 0.38 -9.70 -20.42
CA GLY A 40 -1.07 -9.72 -20.64
C GLY A 40 -1.89 -8.98 -19.57
N ILE A 41 -1.25 -8.38 -18.58
CA ILE A 41 -1.89 -7.55 -17.55
C ILE A 41 -1.67 -6.07 -17.91
N PRO A 42 -2.72 -5.23 -17.88
CA PRO A 42 -2.57 -3.79 -18.03
C PRO A 42 -1.56 -3.19 -17.03
N THR A 43 -0.65 -2.34 -17.52
CA THR A 43 0.48 -1.84 -16.73
C THR A 43 0.07 -0.95 -15.56
N ASP A 44 -1.01 -0.18 -15.73
CA ASP A 44 -1.70 0.58 -14.70
C ASP A 44 -2.07 -0.29 -13.48
N LYS A 45 -2.63 -1.49 -13.72
CA LYS A 45 -3.02 -2.42 -12.64
C LYS A 45 -1.81 -2.95 -11.87
N LEU A 46 -0.69 -3.17 -12.56
CA LEU A 46 0.56 -3.56 -11.91
C LEU A 46 1.14 -2.43 -11.06
N VAL A 47 1.03 -1.19 -11.53
CA VAL A 47 1.45 -0.01 -10.78
C VAL A 47 0.59 0.17 -9.53
N HIS A 48 -0.73 0.04 -9.62
CA HIS A 48 -1.66 0.06 -8.49
C HIS A 48 -1.31 -1.00 -7.43
N PHE A 49 -1.14 -2.25 -7.84
CA PHE A 49 -0.63 -3.31 -6.98
C PHE A 49 0.70 -2.93 -6.31
N ALA A 50 1.68 -2.45 -7.08
CA ALA A 50 3.01 -2.10 -6.58
C ALA A 50 3.00 -0.87 -5.66
N MET A 51 2.08 0.07 -5.88
CA MET A 51 1.89 1.26 -5.05
C MET A 51 1.36 0.90 -3.69
N PHE A 52 0.35 0.02 -3.60
CA PHE A 52 -0.29 -0.33 -2.33
C PHE A 52 0.38 -1.50 -1.58
N PHE A 53 1.16 -2.35 -2.28
CA PHE A 53 1.87 -3.47 -1.65
C PHE A 53 2.78 -3.05 -0.47
N PRO A 54 3.60 -1.98 -0.53
CA PRO A 54 4.46 -1.61 0.59
C PRO A 54 3.72 -1.14 1.85
N PHE A 55 2.44 -0.73 1.74
CA PHE A 55 1.71 -0.07 2.81
C PHE A 55 1.72 -0.85 4.14
N PRO A 56 1.29 -2.13 4.21
CA PRO A 56 1.24 -2.86 5.48
C PRO A 56 2.61 -3.13 6.09
N ILE A 57 3.62 -3.35 5.24
CA ILE A 57 5.00 -3.59 5.68
C ILE A 57 5.58 -2.32 6.30
N LEU A 58 5.44 -1.18 5.60
CA LEU A 58 5.95 0.10 6.10
C LEU A 58 5.18 0.57 7.34
N ALA A 59 3.87 0.34 7.41
CA ALA A 59 3.08 0.61 8.61
C ALA A 59 3.60 -0.21 9.80
N PHE A 60 3.81 -1.51 9.61
CA PHE A 60 4.36 -2.38 10.66
C PHE A 60 5.72 -1.90 11.16
N LEU A 61 6.63 -1.51 10.25
CA LEU A 61 7.96 -1.00 10.61
C LEU A 61 7.92 0.39 11.27
N ALA A 62 7.03 1.27 10.82
CA ALA A 62 6.89 2.64 11.33
C ALA A 62 6.32 2.69 12.76
N PHE A 63 5.39 1.79 13.05
CA PHE A 63 4.73 1.71 14.36
C PHE A 63 5.35 0.65 15.28
N ASP A 64 6.43 -0.01 14.84
CA ASP A 64 7.28 -0.94 15.61
C ASP A 64 6.47 -1.95 16.42
N THR A 65 5.42 -2.49 15.78
CA THR A 65 4.44 -3.34 16.43
C THR A 65 4.90 -4.79 16.33
N PHE A 66 6.12 -5.10 16.81
CA PHE A 66 6.47 -6.49 17.11
C PHE A 66 5.52 -6.95 18.20
N THR A 67 4.55 -7.73 17.82
CA THR A 67 3.51 -8.16 18.75
C THR A 67 4.00 -9.36 19.54
N HIS A 68 3.48 -9.53 20.76
CA HIS A 68 3.91 -10.61 21.64
C HIS A 68 3.10 -11.88 21.42
N THR A 69 1.94 -11.75 20.76
CA THR A 69 1.02 -12.86 20.50
C THR A 69 0.51 -12.86 19.06
N VAL A 70 0.17 -14.04 18.56
CA VAL A 70 -0.44 -14.22 17.23
C VAL A 70 -1.72 -13.38 17.08
N ARG A 71 -2.53 -13.26 18.14
CA ARG A 71 -3.76 -12.47 18.12
C ARG A 71 -3.49 -10.99 17.86
N GLU A 72 -2.49 -10.44 18.53
CA GLU A 72 -2.08 -9.05 18.34
C GLU A 72 -1.55 -8.83 16.91
N THR A 73 -0.76 -9.75 16.35
CA THR A 73 -0.34 -9.68 14.94
C THR A 73 -1.55 -9.60 14.02
N LEU A 74 -2.51 -10.52 14.18
CA LEU A 74 -3.69 -10.59 13.32
C LEU A 74 -4.57 -9.34 13.44
N LEU A 75 -4.70 -8.79 14.65
CA LEU A 75 -5.42 -7.53 14.88
C LEU A 75 -4.71 -6.36 14.20
N PHE A 76 -3.39 -6.23 14.38
CA PHE A 76 -2.63 -5.15 13.77
C PHE A 76 -2.71 -5.20 12.24
N VAL A 77 -2.47 -6.38 11.66
CA VAL A 77 -2.52 -6.59 10.21
C VAL A 77 -3.94 -6.40 9.68
N GLY A 78 -4.97 -6.87 10.39
CA GLY A 78 -6.36 -6.67 10.01
C GLY A 78 -6.77 -5.20 10.01
N VAL A 79 -6.40 -4.43 11.03
CA VAL A 79 -6.62 -2.98 11.08
C VAL A 79 -5.86 -2.27 9.97
N THR A 80 -4.60 -2.65 9.74
CA THR A 80 -3.76 -2.07 8.69
C THR A 80 -4.34 -2.33 7.30
N LEU A 81 -4.79 -3.57 7.03
CA LEU A 81 -5.46 -3.93 5.79
C LEU A 81 -6.74 -3.09 5.59
N LEU A 82 -7.57 -2.96 6.62
CA LEU A 82 -8.79 -2.16 6.56
C LEU A 82 -8.48 -0.69 6.25
N VAL A 83 -7.51 -0.09 6.95
CA VAL A 83 -7.09 1.30 6.69
C VAL A 83 -6.55 1.44 5.27
N GLY A 84 -5.74 0.49 4.80
CA GLY A 84 -5.23 0.48 3.43
C GLY A 84 -6.34 0.44 2.39
N ILE A 85 -7.35 -0.42 2.59
CA ILE A 85 -8.51 -0.51 1.68
C ILE A 85 -9.31 0.81 1.68
N LEU A 86 -9.51 1.43 2.85
CA LEU A 86 -10.19 2.73 2.94
C LEU A 86 -9.41 3.82 2.19
N ILE A 87 -8.08 3.79 2.24
CA ILE A 87 -7.24 4.71 1.45
C ILE A 87 -7.39 4.43 -0.04
N ALA A 88 -7.34 3.16 -0.49
CA ALA A 88 -7.49 2.78 -1.89
C ALA A 88 -8.86 3.21 -2.46
N VAL A 89 -9.94 2.94 -1.72
CA VAL A 89 -11.29 3.41 -2.07
C VAL A 89 -11.31 4.94 -2.14
N GLY A 90 -10.70 5.62 -1.16
CA GLY A 90 -10.63 7.07 -1.12
C GLY A 90 -9.88 7.67 -2.31
N THR A 91 -8.77 7.05 -2.75
CA THR A 91 -8.01 7.52 -3.92
C THR A 91 -8.77 7.30 -5.21
N GLU A 92 -9.42 6.15 -5.40
CA GLU A 92 -10.25 5.87 -6.57
C GLU A 92 -11.45 6.81 -6.67
N MET A 93 -12.16 7.01 -5.56
CA MET A 93 -13.25 7.98 -5.49
C MET A 93 -12.75 9.40 -5.74
N GLY A 94 -11.57 9.74 -5.22
CA GLY A 94 -10.93 11.03 -5.47
C GLY A 94 -10.61 11.22 -6.94
N GLN A 95 -10.01 10.23 -7.60
CA GLN A 95 -9.71 10.30 -9.03
C GLN A 95 -11.00 10.49 -9.85
N ALA A 96 -12.03 9.70 -9.56
CA ALA A 96 -13.31 9.78 -10.27
C ALA A 96 -14.09 11.11 -10.07
N ASN A 97 -13.98 11.75 -8.90
CA ASN A 97 -14.81 12.91 -8.56
C ASN A 97 -14.06 14.25 -8.48
N LEU A 98 -12.73 14.23 -8.34
CA LEU A 98 -11.91 15.44 -8.16
C LEU A 98 -10.98 15.71 -9.35
N THR A 99 -10.92 14.82 -10.34
CA THR A 99 -10.09 15.02 -11.53
C THR A 99 -10.88 14.83 -12.81
N ASP A 100 -10.62 15.67 -13.82
CA ASP A 100 -11.27 15.59 -15.13
C ASP A 100 -10.49 14.71 -16.13
N TYR A 101 -9.31 14.23 -15.73
CA TYR A 101 -8.36 13.49 -16.58
C TYR A 101 -8.10 12.05 -16.12
N ARG A 102 -8.65 11.62 -14.98
CA ARG A 102 -8.64 10.21 -14.56
C ARG A 102 -10.06 9.72 -14.34
N SER A 103 -10.38 8.55 -14.88
CA SER A 103 -11.55 7.79 -14.49
C SER A 103 -11.17 6.83 -13.37
N GLY A 104 -11.98 6.75 -12.30
CA GLY A 104 -11.84 5.65 -11.35
C GLY A 104 -12.22 4.33 -12.02
N ASP A 105 -11.41 3.29 -11.82
CA ASP A 105 -11.60 1.95 -12.38
C ASP A 105 -11.72 0.93 -11.24
N PRO A 106 -12.86 0.24 -11.11
CA PRO A 106 -13.02 -0.81 -10.11
C PRO A 106 -11.92 -1.89 -10.15
N LEU A 107 -11.29 -2.13 -11.30
CA LEU A 107 -10.19 -3.07 -11.42
C LEU A 107 -8.88 -2.54 -10.80
N ASP A 108 -8.68 -1.23 -10.72
CA ASP A 108 -7.56 -0.62 -9.97
C ASP A 108 -7.73 -0.87 -8.47
N LEU A 109 -8.95 -0.69 -7.95
CA LEU A 109 -9.27 -1.04 -6.56
C LEU A 109 -9.00 -2.52 -6.24
N VAL A 110 -9.29 -3.41 -7.19
CA VAL A 110 -8.97 -4.84 -7.04
C VAL A 110 -7.47 -5.06 -6.97
N ALA A 111 -6.69 -4.44 -7.86
CA ALA A 111 -5.24 -4.53 -7.85
C ALA A 111 -4.64 -4.00 -6.53
N ASP A 112 -5.12 -2.86 -6.04
CA ASP A 112 -4.73 -2.26 -4.76
C ASP A 112 -5.03 -3.21 -3.60
N THR A 113 -6.24 -3.78 -3.57
CA THR A 113 -6.68 -4.71 -2.52
C THR A 113 -5.85 -6.00 -2.52
N ILE A 114 -5.48 -6.52 -3.69
CA ILE A 114 -4.57 -7.68 -3.79
C ILE A 114 -3.19 -7.31 -3.24
N GLY A 115 -2.65 -6.15 -3.62
CA GLY A 115 -1.37 -5.64 -3.10
C GLY A 115 -1.35 -5.57 -1.57
N LEU A 116 -2.38 -4.97 -0.98
CA LEU A 116 -2.57 -4.86 0.47
C LEU A 116 -2.72 -6.23 1.14
N SER A 117 -3.47 -7.15 0.53
CA SER A 117 -3.73 -8.47 1.11
C SER A 117 -2.47 -9.32 1.14
N VAL A 118 -1.68 -9.32 0.05
CA VAL A 118 -0.44 -10.09 -0.05
C VAL A 118 0.59 -9.58 0.96
N SER A 119 0.81 -8.28 1.05
CA SER A 119 1.79 -7.71 1.98
C SER A 119 1.35 -7.80 3.44
N SER A 120 0.05 -7.71 3.72
CA SER A 120 -0.54 -8.01 5.03
C SER A 120 -0.24 -9.45 5.45
N PHE A 121 -0.44 -10.42 4.56
CA PHE A 121 -0.12 -11.83 4.82
C PHE A 121 1.37 -12.04 5.09
N ILE A 122 2.25 -11.46 4.26
CA ILE A 122 3.70 -11.53 4.45
C ILE A 122 4.09 -10.97 5.82
N THR A 123 3.54 -9.80 6.18
CA THR A 123 3.80 -9.14 7.47
C THR A 123 3.37 -10.02 8.64
N ALA A 124 2.18 -10.62 8.57
CA ALA A 124 1.68 -11.52 9.61
C ALA A 124 2.58 -12.75 9.79
N VAL A 125 2.93 -13.41 8.68
CA VAL A 125 3.81 -14.60 8.71
C VAL A 125 5.19 -14.24 9.28
N TRP A 126 5.73 -13.07 8.92
CA TRP A 126 7.02 -12.62 9.41
C TRP A 126 7.04 -12.37 10.91
N ASP A 127 6.06 -11.63 11.44
CA ASP A 127 5.96 -11.33 12.87
C ASP A 127 5.73 -12.61 13.70
N ILE A 128 4.78 -13.45 13.28
CA ILE A 128 4.48 -14.73 13.96
C ILE A 128 5.70 -15.65 13.99
N ARG A 129 6.50 -15.70 12.90
CA ARG A 129 7.74 -16.49 12.86
C ARG A 129 8.80 -15.95 13.82
N LYS A 130 8.84 -14.64 14.05
CA LYS A 130 9.76 -14.03 15.02
C LYS A 130 9.36 -14.30 16.47
N GLN A 131 8.06 -14.36 16.76
CA GLN A 131 7.57 -14.68 18.11
C GLN A 131 7.96 -16.09 18.60
N LYS A 132 8.19 -17.03 17.67
CA LYS A 132 8.58 -18.41 17.98
C LYS A 132 10.09 -18.58 18.26
N LYS A 133 10.89 -17.54 18.06
CA LYS A 133 12.34 -17.55 18.34
C LYS A 133 12.62 -16.88 19.66
#